data_AF-A0A8K0UJ32-F1
#
_entry.id   AF-A0A8K0UJ32-F1
#
_cell.length_a   1.000
_cell.length_b   1.000
_cell.length_c   1.000
_cell.angle_alpha   90.00
_cell.angle_beta   90.00
_cell.angle_gamma   90.00
#
_symmetry.space_group_name_H-M   'P 1'
#
loop_
_entity.id
_entity.type
_entity.pdbx_description
1 polymer ?
#
loop_
_entity_poly.entity_id
_entity_poly.type
_entity_poly.pdbx_seq_one_letter_code
_entity_poly.pdbx_strand_id
1 'polypeptide(L)'
;MEPFKKTRFIIYSHLLFVAVCEFVFALMVPLLGGFPELDQFLLIYGFTAMTLAILQMIWIAVLLAFNNRPNSMSILSRTSTHVYSFVVLSAVSAALFFPFLYPLRTQCDMNRHSDGLAGIWCAMLVLELVCCATLAILAASTALLIYRTALNMPVPLKHANITQLDRVHASPSQAAEEGRNGGDTDSFTSRTVVESDAGSIKKGRK
;
A
#
# COMPACT_ATOMS: atom_id res chain seq x y z
N MET A 1 -11.64 14.73 -4.49
CA MET A 1 -10.94 13.43 -4.43
C MET A 1 -11.09 12.92 -3.01
N GLU A 2 -11.72 11.77 -2.80
CA GLU A 2 -12.07 11.29 -1.45
C GLU A 2 -10.81 11.13 -0.58
N PRO A 3 -10.84 11.56 0.70
CA PRO A 3 -9.65 11.62 1.56
C PRO A 3 -8.97 10.26 1.72
N PHE A 4 -9.77 9.18 1.76
CA PHE A 4 -9.25 7.82 1.94
C PHE A 4 -8.47 7.30 0.72
N LYS A 5 -8.93 7.62 -0.50
CA LYS A 5 -8.21 7.27 -1.74
C LYS A 5 -6.83 7.94 -1.79
N LYS A 6 -6.76 9.21 -1.36
CA LYS A 6 -5.51 9.97 -1.29
C LYS A 6 -4.54 9.32 -0.29
N THR A 7 -5.01 8.95 0.89
CA THR A 7 -4.18 8.29 1.93
C THR A 7 -3.59 6.97 1.43
N ARG A 8 -4.39 6.09 0.80
CA ARG A 8 -3.87 4.82 0.28
C ARG A 8 -2.83 5.04 -0.82
N PHE A 9 -3.07 5.97 -1.73
CA PHE A 9 -2.10 6.30 -2.77
C PHE A 9 -0.76 6.78 -2.18
N ILE A 10 -0.80 7.65 -1.16
CA ILE A 10 0.40 8.13 -0.46
C ILE A 10 1.15 6.95 0.18
N ILE A 11 0.44 6.06 0.88
CA ILE A 11 1.05 4.91 1.55
C ILE A 11 1.73 3.98 0.53
N TYR A 12 1.06 3.66 -0.58
CA TYR A 12 1.62 2.77 -1.61
C TYR A 12 2.81 3.42 -2.32
N SER A 13 2.73 4.72 -2.59
CA SER A 13 3.85 5.49 -3.13
C SER A 13 5.06 5.46 -2.20
N HIS A 14 4.82 5.61 -0.88
CA HIS A 14 5.88 5.57 0.12
C HIS A 14 6.50 4.17 0.24
N LEU A 15 5.69 3.10 0.24
CA LEU A 15 6.17 1.72 0.18
C LEU A 15 7.03 1.46 -1.06
N LEU A 16 6.60 1.95 -2.22
CA LEU A 16 7.35 1.81 -3.46
C LEU A 16 8.69 2.56 -3.39
N PHE A 17 8.69 3.78 -2.85
CA PHE A 17 9.92 4.56 -2.65
C PHE A 17 10.91 3.83 -1.73
N VAL A 18 10.44 3.32 -0.58
CA VAL A 18 11.31 2.57 0.35
C VAL A 18 11.86 1.31 -0.31
N ALA A 19 11.06 0.57 -1.08
CA ALA A 19 11.52 -0.61 -1.82
C ALA A 19 12.55 -0.27 -2.91
N VAL A 20 12.45 0.90 -3.54
CA VAL A 20 13.49 1.40 -4.48
C VAL A 20 14.78 1.73 -3.74
N CYS A 21 14.71 2.35 -2.56
CA CYS A 21 15.89 2.60 -1.73
C CYS A 21 16.57 1.29 -1.31
N GLU A 22 15.82 0.32 -0.81
CA GLU A 22 16.29 -1.04 -0.49
C GLU A 22 17.00 -1.67 -1.69
N PHE A 23 16.39 -1.62 -2.88
CA PHE A 23 17.02 -2.13 -4.10
C PHE A 23 18.36 -1.44 -4.42
N VAL A 24 18.43 -0.11 -4.30
CA VAL A 24 19.67 0.64 -4.57
C VAL A 24 20.77 0.25 -3.58
N PHE A 25 20.45 0.13 -2.29
CA PHE A 25 21.42 -0.27 -1.27
C PHE A 25 21.87 -1.73 -1.45
N ALA A 26 20.92 -2.65 -1.70
CA ALA A 26 21.21 -4.04 -1.98
C ALA A 26 22.06 -4.24 -3.25
N LEU A 27 21.86 -3.41 -4.29
CA LEU A 27 22.64 -3.44 -5.53
C LEU A 27 24.10 -2.99 -5.34
N MET A 28 24.35 -2.07 -4.41
CA MET A 28 25.70 -1.57 -4.17
C MET A 28 26.64 -2.65 -3.61
N VAL A 29 26.12 -3.63 -2.86
CA VAL A 29 26.91 -4.72 -2.27
C VAL A 29 27.63 -5.56 -3.34
N PRO A 30 26.96 -6.18 -4.32
CA PRO A 30 27.63 -6.95 -5.37
C PRO A 30 28.44 -6.07 -6.34
N LEU A 31 28.03 -4.82 -6.58
CA LEU A 31 28.77 -3.92 -7.47
C LEU A 31 30.12 -3.48 -6.90
N LEU A 32 30.16 -3.20 -5.60
CA LEU A 32 31.37 -2.79 -4.89
C LEU A 32 32.15 -3.99 -4.34
N GLY A 33 31.53 -5.17 -4.30
CA GLY A 33 32.09 -6.40 -3.74
C GLY A 33 33.07 -7.16 -4.64
N GLY A 34 33.55 -6.57 -5.74
CA GLY A 34 34.56 -7.17 -6.63
C GLY A 34 35.97 -7.30 -6.03
N PHE A 35 36.14 -7.01 -4.74
CA PHE A 35 37.43 -7.14 -4.06
C PHE A 35 37.64 -8.59 -3.57
N PRO A 36 38.81 -9.19 -3.81
CA PRO A 36 39.10 -10.60 -3.50
C PRO A 36 39.07 -10.94 -2.00
N GLU A 37 39.00 -9.94 -1.12
CA GLU A 37 38.96 -10.10 0.34
C GLU A 37 37.54 -10.02 0.92
N LEU A 38 36.52 -9.73 0.09
CA LEU A 38 35.15 -9.62 0.57
C LEU A 38 34.59 -11.00 0.93
N ASP A 39 34.04 -11.11 2.14
CA ASP A 39 33.45 -12.35 2.65
C ASP A 39 32.37 -12.87 1.68
N GLN A 40 32.54 -14.09 1.16
CA GLN A 40 31.66 -14.72 0.18
C GLN A 40 30.20 -14.74 0.64
N PHE A 41 29.98 -14.77 1.96
CA PHE A 41 28.66 -14.63 2.56
C PHE A 41 27.99 -13.30 2.20
N LEU A 42 28.69 -12.17 2.31
CA LEU A 42 28.13 -10.83 2.05
C LEU A 42 27.64 -10.70 0.61
N LEU A 43 28.33 -11.34 -0.33
CA LEU A 43 28.01 -11.33 -1.76
C LEU A 43 26.73 -12.15 -2.05
N ILE A 44 26.60 -13.34 -1.45
CA ILE A 44 25.38 -14.14 -1.53
C ILE A 44 24.20 -13.37 -0.92
N TYR A 45 24.41 -12.76 0.24
CA TYR A 45 23.39 -11.93 0.90
C TYR A 45 22.96 -10.75 0.02
N GLY A 46 23.91 -10.00 -0.54
CA GLY A 46 23.62 -8.88 -1.45
C GLY A 46 22.74 -9.30 -2.63
N PHE A 47 23.02 -10.43 -3.27
CA PHE A 47 22.17 -10.94 -4.37
C PHE A 47 20.77 -11.35 -3.91
N THR A 48 20.66 -12.00 -2.75
CA THR A 48 19.34 -12.40 -2.22
C THR A 48 18.49 -11.17 -1.89
N ALA A 49 19.08 -10.16 -1.27
CA ALA A 49 18.44 -8.89 -0.93
C ALA A 49 17.99 -8.16 -2.19
N MET A 50 18.88 -8.04 -3.18
CA MET A 50 18.58 -7.39 -4.45
C MET A 50 17.42 -8.07 -5.18
N THR A 51 17.42 -9.40 -5.22
CA THR A 51 16.35 -10.16 -5.89
C THR A 51 15.00 -9.96 -5.19
N LEU A 52 14.99 -9.99 -3.85
CA LEU A 52 13.79 -9.77 -3.08
C LEU A 52 13.30 -8.32 -3.20
N ALA A 53 14.18 -7.32 -3.15
CA ALA A 53 13.82 -5.93 -3.37
C ALA A 53 13.16 -5.71 -4.74
N ILE A 54 13.68 -6.33 -5.81
CA ILE A 54 13.05 -6.30 -7.14
C ILE A 54 11.64 -6.90 -7.11
N LEU A 55 11.48 -8.09 -6.52
CA LEU A 55 10.17 -8.74 -6.43
C LEU A 55 9.16 -7.89 -5.64
N GLN A 56 9.60 -7.31 -4.52
CA GLN A 56 8.79 -6.41 -3.69
C GLN A 56 8.39 -5.15 -4.48
N MET A 57 9.33 -4.49 -5.17
CA MET A 57 9.05 -3.34 -6.03
C MET A 57 8.02 -3.64 -7.11
N ILE A 58 8.21 -4.74 -7.86
CA ILE A 58 7.29 -5.16 -8.92
C ILE A 58 5.90 -5.41 -8.32
N TRP A 59 5.84 -6.12 -7.20
CA TRP A 59 4.57 -6.45 -6.56
C TRP A 59 3.81 -5.21 -6.06
N ILE A 60 4.50 -4.28 -5.39
CA ILE A 60 3.92 -3.01 -4.93
C ILE A 60 3.44 -2.18 -6.12
N ALA A 61 4.22 -2.11 -7.20
CA ALA A 61 3.84 -1.39 -8.42
C ALA A 61 2.58 -1.98 -9.07
N VAL A 62 2.47 -3.31 -9.12
CA VAL A 62 1.27 -4.01 -9.59
C VAL A 62 0.06 -3.65 -8.70
N LEU A 63 0.18 -3.75 -7.38
CA LEU A 63 -0.90 -3.41 -6.46
C LEU A 63 -1.35 -1.94 -6.60
N LEU A 64 -0.40 -1.02 -6.78
CA LEU A 64 -0.68 0.40 -7.01
C LEU A 64 -1.44 0.62 -8.33
N ALA A 65 -1.07 -0.07 -9.40
CA ALA A 65 -1.75 0.03 -10.69
C ALA A 65 -3.20 -0.47 -10.63
N PHE A 66 -3.47 -1.52 -9.86
CA PHE A 66 -4.82 -2.08 -9.70
C PHE A 66 -5.69 -1.33 -8.69
N ASN A 67 -5.09 -0.58 -7.75
CA ASN A 67 -5.81 0.28 -6.80
C ASN A 67 -6.62 1.38 -7.51
N ASN A 68 -6.20 1.81 -8.70
CA ASN A 68 -6.87 2.86 -9.47
C ASN A 68 -7.99 2.37 -10.41
N ARG A 69 -8.33 1.07 -10.43
CA ARG A 69 -9.30 0.49 -11.37
C ARG A 69 -10.60 0.04 -10.68
N PRO A 70 -11.56 0.95 -10.42
CA PRO A 70 -12.77 0.65 -9.65
C PRO A 70 -13.73 -0.37 -10.28
N ASN A 71 -13.70 -0.52 -11.60
CA ASN A 71 -14.63 -1.38 -12.34
C ASN A 71 -14.03 -2.73 -12.74
N SER A 72 -12.79 -3.02 -12.32
CA SER A 72 -12.17 -4.31 -12.64
C SER A 72 -12.71 -5.41 -11.73
N MET A 73 -13.24 -6.49 -12.31
CA MET A 73 -13.59 -7.72 -11.58
C MET A 73 -12.39 -8.64 -11.32
N SER A 74 -11.17 -8.15 -11.55
CA SER A 74 -9.95 -8.94 -11.36
C SER A 74 -9.76 -9.32 -9.89
N ILE A 75 -9.12 -10.47 -9.66
CA ILE A 75 -8.75 -10.92 -8.30
C ILE A 75 -7.78 -9.92 -7.64
N LEU A 76 -6.97 -9.21 -8.43
CA LEU A 76 -6.00 -8.22 -7.93
C LEU A 76 -6.66 -6.97 -7.35
N SER A 77 -7.88 -6.62 -7.75
CA SER A 77 -8.62 -5.48 -7.19
C SER A 77 -9.38 -5.82 -5.90
N ARG A 78 -9.39 -7.09 -5.48
CA ARG A 78 -10.12 -7.53 -4.28
C ARG A 78 -9.38 -7.11 -3.02
N THR A 79 -10.13 -6.61 -2.04
CA THR A 79 -9.59 -6.15 -0.74
C THR A 79 -8.75 -7.24 -0.06
N SER A 80 -9.23 -8.48 -0.08
CA SER A 80 -8.51 -9.64 0.48
C SER A 80 -7.11 -9.83 -0.13
N THR A 81 -6.95 -9.67 -1.44
CA THR A 81 -5.66 -9.80 -2.13
C THR A 81 -4.66 -8.75 -1.64
N HIS A 82 -5.10 -7.50 -1.48
CA HIS A 82 -4.25 -6.44 -0.94
C HIS A 82 -3.84 -6.73 0.52
N VAL A 83 -4.77 -7.18 1.36
CA VAL A 83 -4.46 -7.55 2.76
C VAL A 83 -3.42 -8.67 2.81
N TYR A 84 -3.67 -9.80 2.13
CA TYR A 84 -2.73 -10.92 2.12
C TYR A 84 -1.37 -10.53 1.55
N SER A 85 -1.35 -9.73 0.49
CA SER A 85 -0.11 -9.22 -0.11
C SER A 85 0.73 -8.45 0.90
N PHE A 86 0.13 -7.53 1.65
CA PHE A 86 0.87 -6.73 2.63
C PHE A 86 1.27 -7.53 3.87
N VAL A 87 0.48 -8.54 4.28
CA VAL A 87 0.87 -9.46 5.34
C VAL A 87 2.09 -10.28 4.93
N VAL A 88 2.08 -10.85 3.72
CA VAL A 88 3.23 -11.61 3.19
C VAL A 88 4.43 -10.69 3.03
N LEU A 89 4.25 -9.49 2.47
CA LEU A 89 5.32 -8.51 2.32
C LEU A 89 5.94 -8.17 3.68
N SER A 90 5.13 -7.84 4.68
CA SER A 90 5.58 -7.54 6.04
C SER A 90 6.36 -8.70 6.66
N ALA A 91 5.86 -9.93 6.51
CA ALA A 91 6.54 -11.12 7.02
C ALA A 91 7.88 -11.39 6.31
N VAL A 92 7.94 -11.21 4.99
CA VAL A 92 9.17 -11.38 4.21
C VAL A 92 10.20 -10.32 4.59
N SER A 93 9.82 -9.04 4.65
CA SER A 93 10.73 -7.96 5.04
C SER A 93 11.24 -8.12 6.48
N ALA A 94 10.37 -8.57 7.41
CA ALA A 94 10.78 -8.89 8.77
C ALA A 94 11.70 -10.13 8.84
N ALA A 95 11.45 -11.14 8.01
CA ALA A 95 12.31 -12.33 7.94
C ALA A 95 13.70 -11.99 7.38
N LEU A 96 13.81 -11.01 6.49
CA LEU A 96 15.10 -10.52 5.99
C LEU A 96 15.87 -9.75 7.05
N PHE A 97 15.19 -8.94 7.87
CA PHE A 97 15.81 -8.12 8.91
C PHE A 97 16.72 -8.92 9.86
N PHE A 98 16.31 -10.12 10.27
CA PHE A 98 17.08 -10.92 11.24
C PHE A 98 18.44 -11.41 10.71
N PRO A 99 18.54 -12.06 9.54
CA PRO A 99 19.82 -12.39 8.90
C PRO A 99 20.77 -11.19 8.76
N PHE A 100 20.26 -9.99 8.50
CA PHE A 100 21.08 -8.78 8.34
C PHE A 100 21.76 -8.30 9.63
N LEU A 101 21.26 -8.68 10.80
CA LEU A 101 21.88 -8.32 12.08
C LEU A 101 23.23 -9.01 12.30
N TYR A 102 23.44 -10.18 11.72
CA TYR A 102 24.68 -10.92 11.86
C TYR A 102 25.89 -10.20 11.22
N PRO A 103 25.88 -9.85 9.92
CA PRO A 103 26.98 -9.12 9.30
C PRO A 103 27.12 -7.71 9.87
N LEU A 104 26.05 -7.11 10.41
CA LEU A 104 26.13 -5.80 11.05
C LEU A 104 27.15 -5.80 12.20
N ARG A 105 27.13 -6.83 13.06
CA ARG A 105 28.06 -6.91 14.20
C ARG A 105 29.52 -7.07 13.74
N THR A 106 29.76 -7.83 12.68
CA THR A 106 31.12 -8.10 12.21
C THR A 106 31.70 -6.95 11.38
N GLN A 107 30.86 -6.27 10.60
CA GLN A 107 31.27 -5.18 9.69
C GLN A 107 31.32 -3.81 10.38
N CYS A 108 30.57 -3.62 11.48
CA CYS A 108 30.59 -2.37 12.25
C CYS A 108 31.63 -2.37 13.39
N ASP A 109 32.46 -3.42 13.54
CA ASP A 109 33.56 -3.42 14.51
C ASP A 109 34.76 -2.66 13.95
N MET A 110 34.86 -1.39 14.33
CA MET A 110 35.94 -0.49 13.90
C MET A 110 37.33 -0.87 14.43
N ASN A 111 37.41 -1.80 15.38
CA ASN A 111 38.70 -2.25 15.93
C ASN A 111 39.37 -3.32 15.05
N ARG A 112 38.62 -3.93 14.12
CA ARG A 112 39.16 -4.92 13.19
C ARG A 112 39.93 -4.20 12.08
N HIS A 113 41.06 -4.75 11.64
CA HIS A 113 41.81 -4.22 10.48
C HIS A 113 40.84 -4.02 9.32
N SER A 114 40.66 -2.76 8.93
CA SER A 114 39.75 -2.35 7.88
C SER A 114 40.51 -1.52 6.87
N ASP A 115 40.23 -1.71 5.60
CA ASP A 115 40.82 -1.02 4.45
C ASP A 115 40.46 0.48 4.37
N GLY A 116 39.99 1.07 5.48
CA GLY A 116 39.47 2.43 5.57
C GLY A 116 38.01 2.58 5.14
N LEU A 117 37.36 1.50 4.68
CA LEU A 117 35.96 1.52 4.19
C LEU A 117 34.93 0.90 5.14
N ALA A 118 35.30 0.34 6.31
CA ALA A 118 34.32 -0.30 7.21
C ALA A 118 33.15 0.60 7.60
N GLY A 119 33.40 1.91 7.79
CA GLY A 119 32.33 2.85 8.10
C GLY A 119 31.27 2.96 7.02
N ILE A 120 31.66 2.89 5.74
CA ILE A 120 30.73 2.95 4.61
C ILE A 120 29.90 1.66 4.56
N TRP A 121 30.54 0.49 4.70
CA TRP A 121 29.85 -0.80 4.70
C TRP A 121 28.87 -0.93 5.86
N CYS A 122 29.30 -0.51 7.05
CA CYS A 122 28.43 -0.45 8.22
C CYS A 122 27.23 0.47 7.98
N ALA A 123 27.44 1.68 7.47
CA ALA A 123 26.35 2.62 7.18
C ALA A 123 25.36 2.05 6.15
N MET A 124 25.85 1.40 5.09
CA MET A 124 25.01 0.77 4.07
C MET A 124 24.16 -0.36 4.64
N LEU A 125 24.75 -1.23 5.48
CA LEU A 125 24.01 -2.29 6.17
C LEU A 125 22.94 -1.71 7.11
N VAL A 126 23.27 -0.68 7.90
CA VAL A 126 22.29 -0.01 8.76
C VAL A 126 21.15 0.58 7.95
N LEU A 127 21.44 1.26 6.85
CA LEU A 127 20.42 1.84 5.97
C LEU A 127 19.51 0.76 5.37
N GLU A 128 20.09 -0.36 4.93
CA GLU A 128 19.32 -1.52 4.44
C GLU A 128 18.39 -2.08 5.52
N LEU A 129 18.88 -2.28 6.75
CA LEU A 129 18.05 -2.71 7.89
C LEU A 129 16.92 -1.73 8.18
N VAL A 130 17.19 -0.42 8.14
CA VAL A 130 16.18 0.63 8.34
C VAL A 130 15.13 0.60 7.24
N CYS A 131 15.53 0.43 5.97
CA CYS A 131 14.62 0.27 4.84
C CYS A 131 13.73 -0.96 5.01
N CYS A 132 14.32 -2.12 5.30
CA CYS A 132 13.58 -3.37 5.55
C CYS A 132 12.57 -3.22 6.70
N ALA A 133 12.99 -2.66 7.84
CA ALA A 133 12.13 -2.46 9.00
C ALA A 133 10.98 -1.47 8.69
N THR A 134 11.29 -0.37 8.00
CA THR A 134 10.29 0.63 7.59
C THR A 134 9.28 0.00 6.65
N LEU A 135 9.73 -0.78 5.66
CA LEU A 135 8.83 -1.49 4.75
C LEU A 135 7.94 -2.49 5.50
N ALA A 136 8.51 -3.25 6.45
CA ALA A 136 7.76 -4.20 7.26
C ALA A 136 6.64 -3.53 8.08
N ILE A 137 6.94 -2.40 8.73
CA ILE A 137 5.99 -1.63 9.54
C ILE A 137 4.92 -0.98 8.66
N LEU A 138 5.30 -0.37 7.54
CA LEU A 138 4.37 0.25 6.60
C LEU A 138 3.44 -0.80 5.97
N ALA A 139 3.97 -1.96 5.59
CA ALA A 139 3.17 -3.06 5.07
C ALA A 139 2.18 -3.59 6.14
N ALA A 140 2.65 -3.83 7.36
CA ALA A 140 1.80 -4.27 8.47
C ALA A 140 0.68 -3.27 8.78
N SER A 141 1.02 -1.99 8.92
CA SER A 141 0.04 -0.93 9.17
C SER A 141 -0.98 -0.80 8.03
N THR A 142 -0.54 -0.92 6.78
CA THR A 142 -1.44 -0.93 5.61
C THR A 142 -2.39 -2.12 5.65
N ALA A 143 -1.89 -3.32 5.94
CA ALA A 143 -2.70 -4.52 6.07
C ALA A 143 -3.75 -4.36 7.19
N LEU A 144 -3.34 -3.85 8.36
CA LEU A 144 -4.22 -3.61 9.50
C LEU A 144 -5.29 -2.58 9.20
N LEU A 145 -4.94 -1.47 8.54
CA LEU A 145 -5.90 -0.43 8.15
C LEU A 145 -6.94 -1.00 7.17
N ILE A 146 -6.51 -1.72 6.14
CA ILE A 146 -7.44 -2.34 5.17
C ILE A 146 -8.31 -3.41 5.84
N TYR A 147 -7.73 -4.22 6.74
CA TYR A 147 -8.48 -5.25 7.45
C TYR A 147 -9.53 -4.66 8.39
N ARG A 148 -9.16 -3.67 9.21
CA ARG A 148 -10.07 -2.98 10.15
C ARG A 148 -11.21 -2.30 9.41
N THR A 149 -10.91 -1.61 8.31
CA THR A 149 -11.93 -0.92 7.51
C THR A 149 -12.86 -1.93 6.82
N ALA A 150 -12.35 -3.08 6.39
CA ALA A 150 -13.18 -4.13 5.81
C ALA A 150 -14.10 -4.83 6.81
N LEU A 151 -13.72 -4.94 8.10
CA LEU A 151 -14.60 -5.51 9.14
C LEU A 151 -15.87 -4.67 9.40
N ASN A 152 -15.83 -3.37 9.08
CA ASN A 152 -16.97 -2.48 9.25
C ASN A 152 -17.94 -2.53 8.05
N MET A 153 -17.64 -3.32 7.01
CA MET A 153 -18.51 -3.44 5.84
C MET A 153 -19.52 -4.58 6.01
N PRO A 154 -20.77 -4.41 5.54
CA PRO A 154 -21.79 -5.47 5.57
C PRO A 154 -21.55 -6.58 4.54
N VAL A 155 -20.52 -6.46 3.68
CA VAL A 155 -20.20 -7.38 2.59
C VAL A 155 -18.94 -8.19 2.93
N PRO A 156 -18.91 -9.52 2.68
CA PRO A 156 -17.72 -10.33 2.97
C PRO A 156 -16.49 -9.89 2.17
N LEU A 157 -15.33 -9.85 2.85
CA LEU A 157 -14.00 -9.47 2.34
C LEU A 157 -13.60 -10.08 0.98
N LYS A 158 -14.07 -11.30 0.70
CA LYS A 158 -13.74 -12.03 -0.53
C LYS A 158 -14.38 -11.42 -1.79
N HIS A 159 -15.48 -10.68 -1.63
CA HIS A 159 -16.26 -10.12 -2.73
C HIS A 159 -16.18 -8.60 -2.80
N ALA A 160 -15.76 -7.93 -1.72
CA ALA A 160 -15.64 -6.48 -1.68
C ALA A 160 -14.42 -5.99 -2.47
N ASN A 161 -14.67 -5.09 -3.43
CA ASN A 161 -13.62 -4.38 -4.15
C ASN A 161 -13.06 -3.25 -3.27
N ILE A 162 -11.75 -3.02 -3.34
CA ILE A 162 -11.07 -1.98 -2.56
C ILE A 162 -11.63 -0.57 -2.83
N THR A 163 -12.26 -0.36 -3.99
CA THR A 163 -12.90 0.91 -4.35
C THR A 163 -14.31 1.08 -3.78
N GLN A 164 -15.01 -0.01 -3.43
CA GLN A 164 -16.28 0.08 -2.70
C GLN A 164 -16.07 0.56 -1.28
N LEU A 165 -14.91 0.22 -0.69
CA LEU A 165 -14.50 0.67 0.64
C LEU A 165 -14.39 2.21 0.72
N ASP A 166 -13.99 2.87 -0.37
CA ASP A 166 -13.86 4.34 -0.40
C ASP A 166 -15.21 5.03 -0.25
N ARG A 167 -16.24 4.49 -0.89
CA ARG A 167 -17.60 5.05 -0.87
C ARG A 167 -18.24 4.97 0.51
N VAL A 168 -18.01 3.89 1.24
CA VAL A 168 -18.53 3.70 2.60
C VAL A 168 -17.98 4.78 3.53
N HIS A 169 -16.72 5.19 3.37
CA HIS A 169 -16.12 6.25 4.18
C HIS A 169 -16.55 7.66 3.78
N ALA A 170 -16.96 7.89 2.53
CA ALA A 170 -17.45 9.20 2.08
C ALA A 170 -18.88 9.50 2.56
N SER A 171 -19.71 8.47 2.76
CA SER A 171 -21.13 8.62 3.07
C SER A 171 -21.48 9.16 4.48
N PRO A 172 -20.83 8.75 5.59
CA PRO A 172 -21.24 9.20 6.93
C PRO A 172 -20.95 10.68 7.21
N SER A 173 -19.97 11.28 6.53
CA SER A 173 -19.71 12.72 6.65
C SER A 173 -20.71 13.58 5.87
N GLN A 174 -21.25 13.08 4.76
CA GLN A 174 -22.23 13.85 3.97
C GLN A 174 -23.62 13.88 4.62
N ALA A 175 -24.04 12.80 5.29
CA ALA A 175 -25.32 12.77 6.01
C ALA A 175 -25.35 13.73 7.22
N ALA A 176 -24.20 14.01 7.85
CA ALA A 176 -24.10 14.96 8.96
C ALA A 176 -24.06 16.43 8.50
N GLU A 177 -23.68 16.69 7.25
CA GLU A 177 -23.58 18.04 6.69
C GLU A 177 -24.89 18.46 6.01
N GLU A 178 -25.61 17.52 5.38
CA GLU A 178 -26.94 17.77 4.78
C GLU A 178 -28.02 18.04 5.85
N GLY A 179 -27.87 17.49 7.06
CA GLY A 179 -28.74 17.81 8.21
C GLY A 179 -28.50 19.20 8.83
N ARG A 180 -27.41 19.89 8.48
CA ARG A 180 -27.05 21.21 9.07
C ARG A 180 -27.38 22.40 8.16
N ASN A 181 -27.58 22.17 6.86
CA ASN A 181 -27.92 23.21 5.88
C ASN A 181 -29.42 23.28 5.54
N GLY A 182 -30.27 22.51 6.24
CA GLY A 182 -31.72 22.48 6.06
C GLY A 182 -32.51 23.38 7.01
N GLY A 183 -31.85 24.31 7.72
CA GLY A 183 -32.50 25.33 8.55
C GLY A 183 -32.36 26.69 7.90
N ASP A 184 -33.49 27.37 7.67
CA ASP A 184 -33.65 28.72 7.11
C ASP A 184 -33.60 28.84 5.58
N THR A 185 -34.69 28.43 4.94
CA THR A 185 -35.32 29.29 3.94
C THR A 185 -36.84 29.23 4.12
N ASP A 186 -37.32 30.16 4.94
CA ASP A 186 -38.74 30.46 5.12
C ASP A 186 -39.40 30.91 3.79
N SER A 187 -40.58 30.34 3.58
CA SER A 187 -41.77 30.96 2.98
C SER A 187 -41.62 31.88 1.76
N PHE A 188 -42.07 31.40 0.60
CA PHE A 188 -43.04 32.20 -0.16
C PHE A 188 -44.11 31.32 -0.82
N THR A 189 -45.34 31.71 -0.52
CA THR A 189 -46.62 31.06 -0.79
C THR A 189 -47.08 31.26 -2.23
N SER A 190 -47.97 30.37 -2.68
CA SER A 190 -49.09 30.64 -3.62
C SER A 190 -48.82 30.59 -5.12
N ARG A 191 -49.30 29.56 -5.83
CA ARG A 191 -50.70 29.44 -6.31
C ARG A 191 -50.92 28.16 -7.13
N THR A 192 -52.12 27.63 -6.90
CA THR A 192 -52.93 26.65 -7.66
C THR A 192 -53.01 26.87 -9.18
N VAL A 193 -53.25 25.79 -9.94
CA VAL A 193 -54.20 25.61 -11.09
C VAL A 193 -53.83 24.26 -11.75
N VAL A 194 -54.56 23.15 -11.50
CA VAL A 194 -55.69 22.55 -12.27
C VAL A 194 -55.27 21.86 -13.60
N GLU A 195 -56.00 20.79 -13.91
CA GLU A 195 -56.09 19.99 -15.15
C GLU A 195 -55.12 18.79 -15.25
N SER A 196 -55.53 17.58 -14.87
CA SER A 196 -56.50 16.68 -15.53
C SER A 196 -56.17 16.47 -17.01
N ASP A 197 -55.53 15.34 -17.35
CA ASP A 197 -55.97 14.63 -18.53
C ASP A 197 -55.74 13.12 -18.49
N ALA A 198 -56.83 12.41 -18.77
CA ALA A 198 -56.94 10.98 -18.87
C ALA A 198 -56.63 10.56 -20.31
N GLY A 199 -55.49 9.91 -20.52
CA GLY A 199 -55.07 9.39 -21.84
C GLY A 199 -55.08 7.88 -21.89
N SER A 200 -56.24 7.31 -22.22
CA SER A 200 -56.49 5.91 -22.57
C SER A 200 -55.87 5.52 -23.94
N ILE A 201 -55.84 4.20 -24.24
CA ILE A 201 -55.73 3.54 -25.57
C ILE A 201 -54.26 3.25 -26.01
N LYS A 202 -53.79 2.04 -26.41
CA LYS A 202 -54.35 0.99 -27.30
C LYS A 202 -53.61 -0.36 -27.22
N LYS A 203 -54.38 -1.43 -27.41
CA LYS A 203 -54.05 -2.80 -27.86
C LYS A 203 -53.09 -2.88 -29.07
N GLY A 204 -52.33 -3.97 -29.16
CA GLY A 204 -51.81 -4.58 -30.39
C GLY A 204 -50.63 -5.53 -30.12
N ARG A 205 -50.81 -6.84 -29.89
CA ARG A 205 -50.99 -7.94 -30.88
C ARG A 205 -49.78 -8.12 -31.82
N LYS A 206 -48.92 -9.09 -31.52
CA LYS A 206 -48.69 -10.32 -32.32
C LYS A 206 -47.89 -11.32 -31.49
#